data_AF-A0A1B6AVN8-F1
#
_entry.id   AF-A0A1B6AVN8-F1
#
_cell.length_a   1.000
_cell.length_b   1.000
_cell.length_c   1.000
_cell.angle_alpha   90.00
_cell.angle_beta   90.00
_cell.angle_gamma   90.00
#
_symmetry.space_group_name_H-M   'P 1'
#
loop_
_entity.id
_entity.type
_entity.pdbx_description
1 polymer ?
#
loop_
_entity_poly.entity_id
_entity_poly.type
_entity_poly.pdbx_seq_one_letter_code
_entity_poly.pdbx_strand_id
1 'polypeptide(L)'
;MPTQDALDRVDGDARRLKPILRESLQKLATQAGLNSYEIPRNLLVETEPFTQENGLLSGARKPLRPALTKRYGERLEALYTELSDRTAEELRTLRQASADQPVPATVLRAAQALLGQEEGVVEPGTRFLELGGDSLTALSFAQLMKEIFHVDTPVDVIINPANSLQQVADHNERVLASEHRRPTADSVHGPDATRLDAAELRLDAFLDARTIEQAERPAGPLSEARTVLLTGANGYLGRFLCLEWLERTAERGGTLVCVVRGSSAEAARARLDAAFDRGDRNSWNATASPLASTFTWSPATSGNRASGSTRRPGSTWPTPWT
;
A
#
# COMPACT_ATOMS: atom_id res chain seq x y z
N MET A 1 -4.40 -28.26 -15.01
CA MET A 1 -3.43 -29.28 -15.45
C MET A 1 -2.22 -28.54 -15.99
N PRO A 2 -1.01 -28.92 -15.60
CA PRO A 2 0.21 -28.36 -16.19
C PRO A 2 0.24 -28.59 -17.71
N THR A 3 0.82 -27.67 -18.48
CA THR A 3 1.14 -27.91 -19.89
C THR A 3 2.33 -28.86 -20.02
N GLN A 4 2.48 -29.51 -21.18
CA GLN A 4 3.64 -30.39 -21.42
C GLN A 4 4.97 -29.63 -21.25
N ASP A 5 5.06 -28.39 -21.75
CA ASP A 5 6.21 -27.50 -21.55
C ASP A 5 6.54 -27.25 -20.07
N ALA A 6 5.53 -27.15 -19.20
CA ALA A 6 5.74 -26.98 -17.76
C ALA A 6 6.24 -28.27 -17.08
N LEU A 7 5.81 -29.45 -17.57
CA LEU A 7 6.28 -30.75 -17.10
C LEU A 7 7.72 -31.02 -17.54
N ASP A 8 8.06 -30.67 -18.78
CA ASP A 8 9.39 -30.84 -19.36
C ASP A 8 10.42 -29.93 -18.65
N ARG A 9 10.02 -28.71 -18.25
CA ARG A 9 10.87 -27.76 -17.50
C ARG A 9 11.27 -28.21 -16.10
N VAL A 10 10.56 -29.18 -15.51
CA VAL A 10 10.85 -29.67 -14.15
C VAL A 10 11.49 -31.05 -14.14
N ASP A 11 11.86 -31.62 -15.30
CA ASP A 11 12.46 -32.96 -15.43
C ASP A 11 11.71 -34.04 -14.63
N GLY A 12 10.38 -33.93 -14.56
CA GLY A 12 9.53 -34.87 -13.80
C GLY A 12 9.48 -34.66 -12.28
N ASP A 13 10.16 -33.65 -11.71
CA ASP A 13 10.03 -33.33 -10.29
C ASP A 13 8.74 -32.54 -10.01
N ALA A 14 7.70 -33.28 -9.63
CA ALA A 14 6.39 -32.73 -9.27
C ALA A 14 6.45 -31.70 -8.11
N ARG A 15 7.50 -31.72 -7.27
CA ARG A 15 7.67 -30.75 -6.17
C ARG A 15 8.01 -29.36 -6.67
N ARG A 16 8.71 -29.26 -7.80
CA ARG A 16 9.11 -27.97 -8.41
C ARG A 16 8.01 -27.33 -9.24
N LEU A 17 6.96 -28.10 -9.57
CA LEU A 17 5.89 -27.64 -10.45
C LEU A 17 4.93 -26.66 -9.77
N LYS A 18 4.64 -26.87 -8.48
CA LYS A 18 3.73 -25.99 -7.73
C LYS A 18 4.25 -24.55 -7.63
N PRO A 19 5.52 -24.28 -7.23
CA PRO A 19 6.07 -22.92 -7.19
C PRO A 19 6.00 -22.20 -8.53
N ILE A 20 6.39 -22.87 -9.63
CA ILE A 20 6.37 -22.29 -10.98
C ILE A 20 4.94 -21.91 -11.42
N LEU A 21 3.97 -22.78 -11.13
CA LEU A 21 2.56 -22.50 -11.44
C LEU A 21 2.02 -21.32 -10.61
N ARG A 22 2.39 -21.24 -9.32
CA ARG A 22 2.02 -20.12 -8.44
C ARG A 22 2.58 -18.80 -8.97
N GLU A 23 3.87 -18.75 -9.30
CA GLU A 23 4.52 -17.54 -9.83
C GLU A 23 3.84 -17.08 -11.13
N SER A 24 3.57 -18.02 -12.04
CA SER A 24 2.86 -17.73 -13.30
C SER A 24 1.45 -17.18 -13.06
N LEU A 25 0.68 -17.78 -12.15
CA LEU A 25 -0.66 -17.30 -11.79
C LEU A 25 -0.64 -15.90 -11.18
N GLN A 26 0.33 -15.62 -10.31
CA GLN A 26 0.47 -14.32 -9.68
C GLN A 26 0.79 -13.23 -10.72
N LYS A 27 1.73 -13.52 -11.64
CA LYS A 27 2.06 -12.63 -12.74
C LYS A 27 0.84 -12.34 -13.64
N LEU A 28 0.07 -13.37 -13.99
CA LEU A 28 -1.16 -13.22 -14.78
C LEU A 28 -2.23 -12.41 -14.04
N ALA A 29 -2.41 -12.65 -12.74
CA ALA A 29 -3.36 -11.91 -11.91
C ALA A 29 -3.02 -10.43 -11.83
N THR A 30 -1.74 -10.09 -11.64
CA THR A 30 -1.27 -8.70 -11.67
C THR A 30 -1.53 -8.04 -13.03
N GLN A 31 -1.25 -8.74 -14.13
CA GLN A 31 -1.49 -8.23 -15.49
C GLN A 31 -2.99 -8.02 -15.79
N ALA A 32 -3.84 -8.91 -15.28
CA ALA A 32 -5.29 -8.83 -15.43
C ALA A 32 -5.96 -7.87 -14.43
N GLY A 33 -5.20 -7.31 -13.47
CA GLY A 33 -5.73 -6.42 -12.45
C GLY A 33 -6.69 -7.11 -11.48
N LEU A 34 -6.48 -8.41 -11.23
CA LEU A 34 -7.29 -9.16 -10.27
C LEU A 34 -6.99 -8.71 -8.84
N ASN A 35 -7.99 -8.84 -7.98
CA ASN A 35 -7.83 -8.62 -6.55
C ASN A 35 -7.02 -9.75 -5.93
N SER A 36 -6.39 -9.46 -4.81
CA SER A 36 -5.54 -10.40 -4.10
C SER A 36 -6.25 -11.69 -3.67
N TYR A 37 -7.49 -11.59 -3.22
CA TYR A 37 -8.32 -12.72 -2.81
C TYR A 37 -8.77 -13.61 -3.98
N GLU A 38 -8.58 -13.17 -5.22
CA GLU A 38 -8.87 -13.97 -6.43
C GLU A 38 -7.67 -14.84 -6.82
N ILE A 39 -6.50 -14.64 -6.20
CA ILE A 39 -5.26 -15.38 -6.48
C ILE A 39 -5.20 -16.63 -5.59
N PRO A 40 -5.10 -17.85 -6.15
CA PRO A 40 -5.02 -19.07 -5.36
C PRO A 40 -3.76 -19.11 -4.47
N ARG A 41 -3.95 -19.32 -3.15
CA ARG A 41 -2.84 -19.46 -2.19
C ARG A 41 -2.10 -20.79 -2.30
N ASN A 42 -2.77 -21.85 -2.74
CA ASN A 42 -2.15 -23.15 -2.95
C ASN A 42 -2.91 -23.92 -4.04
N LEU A 43 -2.30 -24.98 -4.56
CA LEU A 43 -2.77 -25.73 -5.72
C LEU A 43 -2.73 -27.23 -5.46
N LEU A 44 -3.76 -27.92 -5.93
CA LEU A 44 -3.68 -29.34 -6.26
C LEU A 44 -3.24 -29.47 -7.71
N VAL A 45 -2.12 -30.17 -7.91
CA VAL A 45 -1.63 -30.52 -9.23
C VAL A 45 -2.13 -31.92 -9.54
N GLU A 46 -2.88 -32.02 -10.62
CA GLU A 46 -3.28 -33.27 -11.23
C GLU A 46 -2.57 -33.36 -12.58
N THR A 47 -1.99 -34.53 -12.83
CA THR A 47 -1.20 -34.83 -14.04
C THR A 47 -2.05 -35.55 -15.08
N GLU A 48 -3.12 -36.24 -14.65
CA GLU A 48 -4.10 -36.85 -15.55
C GLU A 48 -5.06 -35.77 -16.11
N PRO A 49 -5.19 -35.61 -17.44
CA PRO A 49 -6.13 -34.65 -18.01
C PRO A 49 -7.57 -34.90 -17.58
N PHE A 50 -8.36 -33.84 -17.43
CA PHE A 50 -9.81 -33.99 -17.26
C PHE A 50 -10.41 -34.49 -18.57
N THR A 51 -11.15 -35.59 -18.51
CA THR A 51 -11.80 -36.19 -19.67
C THR A 51 -13.28 -36.48 -19.38
N GLN A 52 -14.03 -36.83 -20.42
CA GLN A 52 -15.39 -37.34 -20.23
C GLN A 52 -15.36 -38.77 -19.66
N GLU A 53 -14.34 -39.55 -20.01
CA GLU A 53 -14.15 -40.94 -19.57
C GLU A 53 -13.86 -41.05 -18.07
N ASN A 54 -13.03 -40.15 -17.52
CA ASN A 54 -12.83 -40.06 -16.07
C ASN A 54 -13.94 -39.29 -15.33
N GLY A 55 -15.02 -38.92 -16.04
CA GLY A 55 -16.22 -38.32 -15.49
C GLY A 55 -16.06 -36.87 -15.01
N LEU A 56 -14.94 -36.21 -15.32
CA LEU A 56 -14.66 -34.85 -14.86
C LEU A 56 -15.15 -33.77 -15.83
N LEU A 57 -15.39 -34.13 -17.09
CA LEU A 57 -15.98 -33.25 -18.10
C LEU A 57 -17.37 -33.71 -18.53
N SER A 58 -18.25 -32.74 -18.83
CA SER A 58 -19.51 -32.99 -19.52
C SER A 58 -19.29 -33.36 -21.00
N GLY A 59 -20.33 -33.82 -21.69
CA GLY A 59 -20.29 -34.03 -23.14
C GLY A 59 -19.94 -32.76 -23.94
N ALA A 60 -20.14 -31.57 -23.35
CA ALA A 60 -19.72 -30.28 -23.93
C ALA A 60 -18.29 -29.86 -23.51
N ARG A 61 -17.48 -30.78 -22.97
CA ARG A 61 -16.12 -30.56 -22.45
C ARG A 61 -16.01 -29.49 -21.36
N LYS A 62 -17.11 -29.23 -20.63
CA LYS A 62 -17.12 -28.31 -19.49
C LYS A 62 -16.82 -29.07 -18.19
N PRO A 63 -15.99 -28.53 -17.29
CA PRO A 63 -15.73 -29.15 -15.99
C PRO A 63 -17.01 -29.34 -15.18
N LEU A 64 -17.22 -30.54 -14.65
CA LEU A 64 -18.36 -30.88 -13.81
C LEU A 64 -18.02 -30.59 -12.34
N ARG A 65 -18.46 -29.44 -11.82
CA ARG A 65 -18.19 -29.05 -10.42
C ARG A 65 -18.55 -30.14 -9.40
N PRO A 66 -19.71 -30.82 -9.46
CA PRO A 66 -20.02 -31.88 -8.50
C PRO A 66 -19.02 -33.05 -8.52
N ALA A 67 -18.54 -33.46 -9.71
CA ALA A 67 -17.56 -34.53 -9.85
C ALA A 67 -16.18 -34.10 -9.34
N LEU A 68 -15.77 -32.87 -9.63
CA LEU A 68 -14.52 -32.29 -9.11
C LEU A 68 -14.56 -32.17 -7.58
N THR A 69 -15.66 -31.69 -7.00
CA THR A 69 -15.83 -31.62 -5.55
C THR A 69 -15.78 -33.01 -4.92
N LYS A 70 -16.41 -34.02 -5.54
CA LYS A 70 -16.34 -35.40 -5.04
C LYS A 70 -14.93 -35.99 -5.09
N ARG A 71 -14.15 -35.73 -6.15
CA ARG A 71 -12.80 -36.30 -6.33
C ARG A 71 -11.71 -35.55 -5.56
N TYR A 72 -11.82 -34.22 -5.45
CA TYR A 72 -10.76 -33.37 -4.91
C TYR A 72 -11.14 -32.62 -3.62
N GLY A 73 -12.42 -32.63 -3.22
CA GLY A 73 -12.92 -31.86 -2.09
C GLY A 73 -12.16 -32.11 -0.80
N GLU A 74 -12.06 -33.37 -0.36
CA GLU A 74 -11.34 -33.72 0.88
C GLU A 74 -9.87 -33.28 0.85
N ARG A 75 -9.19 -33.39 -0.30
CA ARG A 75 -7.81 -32.95 -0.46
C ARG A 75 -7.68 -31.42 -0.44
N LEU A 76 -8.68 -30.70 -0.95
CA LEU A 76 -8.71 -29.24 -0.89
C LEU A 76 -8.97 -28.76 0.55
N GLU A 77 -9.89 -29.39 1.27
CA GLU A 77 -10.13 -29.08 2.69
C GLU A 77 -8.92 -29.37 3.56
N ALA A 78 -8.21 -30.48 3.28
CA ALA A 78 -6.94 -30.78 3.94
C ALA A 78 -5.88 -29.69 3.67
N LEU A 79 -5.80 -29.16 2.45
CA LEU A 79 -4.89 -28.04 2.14
C LEU A 79 -5.26 -26.76 2.89
N TYR A 80 -6.56 -26.46 3.05
CA TYR A 80 -6.99 -25.31 3.86
C TYR A 80 -6.57 -25.46 5.32
N THR A 81 -6.77 -26.64 5.89
CA THR A 81 -6.40 -26.96 7.27
C THR A 81 -4.88 -26.83 7.45
N GLU A 82 -4.09 -27.42 6.55
CA GLU A 82 -2.63 -27.34 6.58
C GLU A 82 -2.11 -25.89 6.51
N LEU A 83 -2.69 -25.07 5.63
CA LEU A 83 -2.35 -23.64 5.52
C LEU A 83 -2.67 -22.88 6.81
N SER A 84 -3.84 -23.14 7.39
CA SER A 84 -4.27 -22.51 8.64
C SER A 84 -3.34 -22.88 9.80
N ASP A 85 -3.01 -24.16 9.94
CA ASP A 85 -2.15 -24.67 11.01
C ASP A 85 -0.73 -24.13 10.90
N ARG A 86 -0.17 -24.11 9.68
CA ARG A 86 1.16 -23.53 9.42
C ARG A 86 1.19 -22.04 9.75
N THR A 87 0.19 -21.29 9.30
CA THR A 87 0.08 -19.85 9.60
C THR A 87 0.01 -19.62 11.11
N ALA A 88 -0.79 -20.41 11.82
CA ALA A 88 -0.91 -20.31 13.27
C ALA A 88 0.42 -20.63 13.98
N GLU A 89 1.16 -21.63 13.52
CA GLU A 89 2.46 -22.00 14.09
C GLU A 89 3.54 -20.95 13.82
N GLU A 90 3.61 -20.40 12.61
CA GLU A 90 4.53 -19.32 12.27
C GLU A 90 4.25 -18.07 13.12
N LEU A 91 2.97 -17.70 13.31
CA LEU A 91 2.58 -16.58 14.15
C LEU A 91 2.89 -16.83 15.64
N ARG A 92 2.72 -18.05 16.14
CA ARG A 92 3.16 -18.42 17.51
C ARG A 92 4.67 -18.27 17.65
N THR A 93 5.43 -18.78 16.68
CA THR A 93 6.89 -18.69 16.66
C THR A 93 7.36 -17.24 16.65
N LEU A 94 6.70 -16.37 15.87
CA LEU A 94 7.02 -14.94 15.81
C LEU A 94 6.73 -14.22 17.14
N ARG A 95 5.65 -14.60 17.84
CA ARG A 95 5.33 -14.04 19.16
C ARG A 95 6.28 -14.51 20.26
N GLN A 96 6.80 -15.72 20.14
CA GLN A 96 7.76 -16.29 21.10
C GLN A 96 9.20 -15.83 20.83
N ALA A 97 9.50 -15.42 19.61
CA ALA A 97 10.79 -14.85 19.27
C ALA A 97 11.03 -13.57 20.09
N SER A 98 12.21 -13.47 20.71
CA SER A 98 12.60 -12.31 21.52
C SER A 98 12.50 -11.01 20.70
N ALA A 99 12.18 -9.91 21.38
CA ALA A 99 12.23 -8.55 20.83
C ALA A 99 13.63 -8.17 20.27
N ASP A 100 14.66 -8.97 20.55
CA ASP A 100 16.01 -8.82 20.01
C ASP A 100 16.14 -9.21 18.52
N GLN A 101 15.09 -9.78 17.90
CA GLN A 101 15.12 -10.02 16.47
C GLN A 101 15.13 -8.70 15.68
N PRO A 102 15.93 -8.61 14.60
CA PRO A 102 15.93 -7.42 13.74
C PRO A 102 14.52 -7.11 13.22
N VAL A 103 14.06 -5.88 13.42
CA VAL A 103 12.72 -5.42 13.00
C VAL A 103 12.43 -5.74 11.53
N PRO A 104 13.36 -5.53 10.57
CA PRO A 104 13.10 -5.87 9.16
C PRO A 104 12.85 -7.35 8.94
N ALA A 105 13.60 -8.24 9.60
CA ALA A 105 13.44 -9.68 9.46
C ALA A 105 12.07 -10.13 10.01
N THR A 106 11.66 -9.59 11.16
CA THR A 106 10.35 -9.88 11.76
C THR A 106 9.21 -9.35 10.90
N VAL A 107 9.32 -8.14 10.36
CA VAL A 107 8.32 -7.55 9.44
C VAL A 107 8.13 -8.42 8.19
N LEU A 108 9.22 -8.90 7.60
CA LEU A 108 9.16 -9.77 6.43
C LEU A 108 8.50 -11.12 6.76
N ARG A 109 8.93 -11.79 7.83
CA ARG A 109 8.35 -13.06 8.26
C ARG A 109 6.87 -12.93 8.65
N ALA A 110 6.50 -11.83 9.31
CA ALA A 110 5.10 -11.54 9.65
C ALA A 110 4.23 -11.37 8.40
N ALA A 111 4.69 -10.59 7.42
CA ALA A 111 3.96 -10.40 6.17
C ALA A 111 3.85 -11.71 5.39
N GLN A 112 4.91 -12.50 5.37
CA GLN A 112 4.96 -13.81 4.75
C GLN A 112 3.93 -14.77 5.37
N ALA A 113 3.91 -14.89 6.69
CA ALA A 113 3.01 -15.79 7.42
C ALA A 113 1.54 -15.41 7.19
N LEU A 114 1.18 -14.14 7.37
CA LEU A 114 -0.21 -13.69 7.22
C LEU A 114 -0.74 -13.83 5.79
N LEU A 115 0.13 -13.64 4.80
CA LEU A 115 -0.24 -13.71 3.38
C LEU A 115 -0.05 -15.11 2.78
N GLY A 116 0.42 -16.09 3.56
CA GLY A 116 0.63 -17.46 3.11
C GLY A 116 1.68 -17.55 1.99
N GLN A 117 2.73 -16.74 2.08
CA GLN A 117 3.86 -16.77 1.16
C GLN A 117 4.88 -17.82 1.60
N GLU A 118 5.65 -18.36 0.65
CA GLU A 118 6.71 -19.32 0.94
C GLU A 118 7.94 -18.63 1.53
N GLU A 119 8.72 -19.38 2.31
CA GLU A 119 9.90 -18.85 3.01
C GLU A 119 10.99 -18.44 2.03
N GLY A 120 11.56 -17.26 2.24
CA GLY A 120 12.61 -16.69 1.38
C GLY A 120 12.13 -16.10 0.06
N VAL A 121 10.81 -16.04 -0.19
CA VAL A 121 10.26 -15.43 -1.42
C VAL A 121 9.98 -13.93 -1.27
N VAL A 122 9.77 -13.47 -0.03
CA VAL A 122 9.39 -12.08 0.23
C VAL A 122 10.63 -11.19 0.33
N GLU A 123 10.78 -10.29 -0.63
CA GLU A 123 11.88 -9.33 -0.66
C GLU A 123 11.56 -8.07 0.16
N PRO A 124 12.56 -7.40 0.77
CA PRO A 124 12.37 -6.14 1.51
C PRO A 124 11.72 -5.02 0.68
N GLY A 125 11.96 -5.02 -0.64
CA GLY A 125 11.42 -4.05 -1.57
C GLY A 125 9.96 -4.27 -1.97
N THR A 126 9.38 -5.43 -1.64
CA THR A 126 7.99 -5.76 -2.01
C THR A 126 6.99 -4.96 -1.18
N ARG A 127 5.86 -4.60 -1.77
CA ARG A 127 4.77 -3.92 -1.05
C ARG A 127 3.78 -4.92 -0.48
N PHE A 128 3.17 -4.57 0.65
CA PHE A 128 2.17 -5.42 1.31
C PHE A 128 0.99 -5.79 0.37
N LEU A 129 0.53 -4.83 -0.45
CA LEU A 129 -0.54 -5.04 -1.42
C LEU A 129 -0.12 -5.95 -2.59
N GLU A 130 1.16 -5.98 -2.97
CA GLU A 130 1.67 -6.84 -4.06
C GLU A 130 1.73 -8.32 -3.65
N LEU A 131 1.89 -8.57 -2.34
CA LEU A 131 1.80 -9.90 -1.74
C LEU A 131 0.35 -10.38 -1.53
N GLY A 132 -0.61 -9.55 -1.93
CA GLY A 132 -2.02 -9.84 -1.80
C GLY A 132 -2.65 -9.41 -0.48
N GLY A 133 -2.00 -8.52 0.27
CA GLY A 133 -2.58 -7.94 1.47
C GLY A 133 -3.76 -7.02 1.18
N ASP A 134 -4.63 -6.89 2.17
CA ASP A 134 -5.76 -5.96 2.20
C ASP A 134 -5.83 -5.24 3.56
N SER A 135 -6.83 -4.39 3.76
CA SER A 135 -6.99 -3.62 5.00
C SER A 135 -7.19 -4.50 6.24
N LEU A 136 -7.86 -5.64 6.10
CA LEU A 136 -8.13 -6.54 7.22
C LEU A 136 -6.85 -7.28 7.64
N THR A 137 -6.11 -7.78 6.66
CA THR A 137 -4.82 -8.44 6.89
C THR A 137 -3.78 -7.45 7.37
N ALA A 138 -3.82 -6.19 6.91
CA ALA A 138 -2.97 -5.11 7.41
C ALA A 138 -3.29 -4.75 8.87
N LEU A 139 -4.56 -4.82 9.29
CA LEU A 139 -4.93 -4.67 10.70
C LEU A 139 -4.35 -5.80 11.55
N SER A 140 -4.47 -7.05 11.10
CA SER A 140 -3.85 -8.20 11.78
C SER A 140 -2.32 -8.07 11.86
N PHE A 141 -1.70 -7.57 10.79
CA PHE A 141 -0.26 -7.27 10.77
C PHE A 141 0.10 -6.18 11.79
N ALA A 142 -0.66 -5.08 11.83
CA ALA A 142 -0.45 -4.00 12.81
C ALA A 142 -0.59 -4.49 14.25
N GLN A 143 -1.59 -5.32 14.54
CA GLN A 143 -1.78 -5.95 15.85
C GLN A 143 -0.58 -6.82 16.23
N LEU A 144 -0.07 -7.63 15.29
CA LEU A 144 1.12 -8.44 15.53
C LEU A 144 2.36 -7.58 15.82
N MET A 145 2.56 -6.46 15.12
CA MET A 145 3.65 -5.53 15.41
C MET A 145 3.51 -4.89 16.79
N LYS A 146 2.27 -4.58 17.22
CA LYS A 146 1.98 -4.09 18.57
C LYS A 146 2.24 -5.14 19.64
N GLU A 147 1.91 -6.40 19.39
CA GLU A 147 2.19 -7.51 20.30
C GLU A 147 3.69 -7.78 20.45
N ILE A 148 4.44 -7.77 19.35
CA ILE A 148 5.88 -8.13 19.34
C ILE A 148 6.76 -6.96 19.78
N PHE A 149 6.53 -5.76 19.22
CA PHE A 149 7.41 -4.61 19.42
C PHE A 149 6.82 -3.52 20.30
N HIS A 150 5.56 -3.63 20.71
CA HIS A 150 4.83 -2.54 21.38
C HIS A 150 4.81 -1.25 20.55
N VAL A 151 4.76 -1.40 19.23
CA VAL A 151 4.69 -0.31 18.24
C VAL A 151 3.32 -0.32 17.57
N ASP A 152 2.59 0.79 17.69
CA ASP A 152 1.39 1.04 16.89
C ASP A 152 1.79 1.39 15.45
N THR A 153 1.86 0.39 14.58
CA THR A 153 2.09 0.57 13.14
C THR A 153 0.76 0.95 12.46
N PRO A 154 0.59 2.18 11.94
CA PRO A 154 -0.68 2.57 11.32
C PRO A 154 -0.97 1.74 10.07
N VAL A 155 -2.23 1.30 9.90
CA VAL A 155 -2.66 0.55 8.71
C VAL A 155 -2.35 1.33 7.43
N ASP A 156 -2.49 2.65 7.46
CA ASP A 156 -2.24 3.51 6.29
C ASP A 156 -0.76 3.60 5.90
N VAL A 157 0.18 3.23 6.78
CA VAL A 157 1.61 3.04 6.48
C VAL A 157 1.83 1.70 5.78
N ILE A 158 1.13 0.64 6.23
CA ILE A 158 1.26 -0.72 5.70
C ILE A 158 0.69 -0.84 4.28
N ILE A 159 -0.52 -0.32 4.05
CA ILE A 159 -1.19 -0.40 2.74
C ILE A 159 -0.83 0.78 1.81
N ASN A 160 0.12 1.63 2.21
CA ASN A 160 0.54 2.74 1.36
C ASN A 160 1.18 2.19 0.08
N PRO A 161 0.67 2.55 -1.12
CA PRO A 161 1.27 2.10 -2.37
C PRO A 161 2.69 2.64 -2.61
N ALA A 162 3.15 3.60 -1.80
CA ALA A 162 4.52 4.09 -1.81
C ALA A 162 5.47 3.32 -0.87
N ASN A 163 4.94 2.51 0.06
CA ASN A 163 5.72 1.87 1.10
C ASN A 163 5.99 0.38 0.78
N SER A 164 7.26 0.01 0.76
CA SER A 164 7.70 -1.38 0.82
C SER A 164 7.70 -1.90 2.26
N LEU A 165 7.86 -3.21 2.43
CA LEU A 165 8.04 -3.82 3.74
C LEU A 165 9.27 -3.28 4.47
N GLN A 166 10.36 -2.95 3.76
CA GLN A 166 11.50 -2.25 4.35
C GLN A 166 11.10 -0.89 4.93
N GLN A 167 10.28 -0.11 4.21
CA GLN A 167 9.86 1.20 4.70
C GLN A 167 8.89 1.11 5.89
N VAL A 168 8.13 0.01 5.99
CA VAL A 168 7.34 -0.33 7.19
C VAL A 168 8.27 -0.68 8.35
N ALA A 169 9.32 -1.47 8.12
CA ALA A 169 10.32 -1.77 9.14
C ALA A 169 11.04 -0.50 9.63
N ASP A 170 11.51 0.35 8.72
CA ASP A 170 12.14 1.63 9.05
C ASP A 170 11.19 2.54 9.83
N HIS A 171 9.88 2.49 9.55
CA HIS A 171 8.88 3.21 10.35
C HIS A 171 8.85 2.70 11.78
N ASN A 172 8.83 1.38 11.98
CA ASN A 172 8.80 0.78 13.30
C ASN A 172 10.08 1.07 14.09
N GLU A 173 11.25 0.97 13.44
CA GLU A 173 12.54 1.32 14.06
C GLU A 173 12.59 2.79 14.48
N ARG A 174 12.09 3.72 13.63
CA ARG A 174 12.00 5.13 14.00
C ARG A 174 11.11 5.36 15.21
N VAL A 175 9.97 4.66 15.32
CA VAL A 175 9.07 4.76 16.48
C VAL A 175 9.75 4.20 17.73
N LEU A 176 10.46 3.08 17.62
CA LEU A 176 11.22 2.48 18.72
C LEU A 176 12.36 3.39 19.22
N ALA A 177 13.06 4.06 18.29
CA ALA A 177 14.13 4.99 18.62
C ALA A 177 13.65 6.37 19.10
N SER A 178 12.37 6.71 18.86
CA SER A 178 11.84 8.03 19.21
C SER A 178 11.54 8.13 20.71
N GLU A 179 12.08 9.17 21.36
CA GLU A 179 11.68 9.56 22.71
C GLU A 179 10.23 10.08 22.75
N HIS A 180 9.77 10.67 21.63
CA HIS A 180 8.43 11.23 21.48
C HIS A 180 7.58 10.31 20.61
N ARG A 181 6.85 9.40 21.26
CA ARG A 181 5.91 8.50 20.57
C ARG A 181 4.69 9.30 20.10
N ARG A 182 4.25 9.02 18.86
CA ARG A 182 3.00 9.55 18.34
C ARG A 182 1.86 9.18 19.32
N PRO A 183 0.97 10.11 19.68
CA PRO A 183 -0.15 9.80 20.55
C PRO A 183 -1.03 8.72 19.94
N THR A 184 -1.45 7.76 20.76
CA THR A 184 -2.32 6.64 20.40
C THR A 184 -3.59 6.70 21.21
N ALA A 185 -4.61 5.95 20.80
CA ALA A 185 -5.84 5.86 21.61
C ALA A 185 -5.50 5.35 23.02
N ASP A 186 -4.62 4.36 23.13
CA ASP A 186 -4.16 3.81 24.40
C ASP A 186 -3.41 4.85 25.26
N SER A 187 -2.60 5.73 24.65
CA SER A 187 -1.87 6.75 25.41
C SER A 187 -2.76 7.89 25.90
N VAL A 188 -3.85 8.19 25.17
CA VAL A 188 -4.77 9.28 25.50
C VAL A 188 -5.90 8.82 26.42
N HIS A 189 -6.48 7.66 26.13
CA HIS A 189 -7.69 7.15 26.79
C HIS A 189 -7.42 5.93 27.70
N GLY A 190 -6.23 5.32 27.60
CA GLY A 190 -5.87 4.08 28.29
C GLY A 190 -6.07 2.83 27.41
N PRO A 191 -5.28 1.75 27.63
CA PRO A 191 -5.27 0.57 26.77
C PRO A 191 -6.59 -0.24 26.77
N ASP A 192 -7.39 -0.13 27.83
CA ASP A 192 -8.65 -0.87 28.00
C ASP A 192 -9.89 0.03 27.83
N ALA A 193 -9.71 1.22 27.24
CA ALA A 193 -10.79 2.18 27.03
C ALA A 193 -11.86 1.60 26.09
N THR A 194 -13.06 1.37 26.62
CA THR A 194 -14.23 0.95 25.82
C THR A 194 -15.00 2.15 25.24
N ARG A 195 -14.65 3.37 25.65
CA ARG A 195 -15.22 4.64 25.17
C ARG A 195 -14.10 5.66 25.07
N LEU A 196 -14.11 6.46 23.99
CA LEU A 196 -13.15 7.54 23.76
C LEU A 196 -13.84 8.87 24.06
N ASP A 197 -13.33 9.64 25.01
CA ASP A 197 -13.90 10.94 25.39
C ASP A 197 -13.19 12.09 24.67
N ALA A 198 -13.95 12.97 24.03
CA ALA A 198 -13.39 14.13 23.35
C ALA A 198 -12.67 15.09 24.30
N ALA A 199 -13.05 15.14 25.58
CA ALA A 199 -12.41 15.98 26.59
C ALA A 199 -10.97 15.55 26.91
N GLU A 200 -10.62 14.30 26.62
CA GLU A 200 -9.26 13.75 26.81
C GLU A 200 -8.33 14.08 25.64
N LEU A 201 -8.87 14.54 24.50
CA LEU A 201 -8.11 15.01 23.33
C LEU A 201 -7.51 16.41 23.56
N ARG A 202 -6.69 16.54 24.60
CA ARG A 202 -6.05 17.80 25.00
C ARG A 202 -4.76 18.03 24.22
N LEU A 203 -4.40 19.30 23.99
CA LEU A 203 -3.25 19.67 23.15
C LEU A 203 -1.91 19.12 23.68
N ASP A 204 -1.76 19.08 25.01
CA ASP A 204 -0.60 18.53 25.73
C ASP A 204 -0.43 17.01 25.53
N ALA A 205 -1.48 16.31 25.13
CA ALA A 205 -1.40 14.91 24.73
C ALA A 205 -0.82 14.73 23.32
N PHE A 206 -0.77 15.78 22.49
CA PHE A 206 -0.32 15.70 21.09
C PHE A 206 0.95 16.47 20.78
N LEU A 207 1.23 17.53 21.53
CA LEU A 207 2.35 18.44 21.32
C LEU A 207 3.14 18.56 22.62
N ASP A 208 4.46 18.57 22.51
CA ASP A 208 5.33 18.80 23.66
C ASP A 208 5.18 20.24 24.19
N ALA A 209 5.49 20.42 25.47
CA ALA A 209 5.32 21.70 26.16
C ALA A 209 6.08 22.84 25.45
N ARG A 210 7.28 22.57 24.93
CA ARG A 210 8.08 23.58 24.23
C ARG A 210 7.39 24.01 22.93
N THR A 211 6.85 23.08 22.15
CA THR A 211 6.08 23.42 20.94
C THR A 211 4.85 24.28 21.27
N ILE A 212 4.16 23.99 22.36
CA ILE A 212 3.00 24.78 22.80
C ILE A 212 3.42 26.19 23.27
N GLU A 213 4.49 26.28 24.06
CA GLU A 213 5.01 27.56 24.56
C GLU A 213 5.57 28.46 23.46
N GLN A 214 6.19 27.86 22.44
CA GLN A 214 6.75 28.57 21.29
C GLN A 214 5.74 28.89 20.19
N ALA A 215 4.49 28.43 20.33
CA ALA A 215 3.45 28.67 19.34
C ALA A 215 3.05 30.15 19.33
N GLU A 216 3.52 30.88 18.31
CA GLU A 216 3.02 32.23 18.04
C GLU A 216 1.55 32.14 17.58
N ARG A 217 0.68 32.90 18.24
CA ARG A 217 -0.69 33.06 17.74
C ARG A 217 -0.65 33.96 16.51
N PRO A 218 -1.13 33.49 15.34
CA PRO A 218 -1.18 34.35 14.17
C PRO A 218 -2.08 35.56 14.47
N ALA A 219 -1.70 36.72 13.92
CA ALA A 219 -2.35 38.01 14.16
C ALA A 219 -3.82 38.08 13.70
N GLY A 220 -4.31 37.03 13.03
CA GLY A 220 -5.67 36.89 12.56
C GLY A 220 -5.73 36.04 11.29
N PRO A 221 -6.93 35.77 10.76
CA PRO A 221 -7.07 35.17 9.45
C PRO A 221 -6.44 36.07 8.39
N LEU A 222 -5.73 35.46 7.43
CA LEU A 222 -5.31 36.18 6.24
C LEU A 222 -6.55 36.68 5.50
N SER A 223 -6.54 37.92 5.03
CA SER A 223 -7.61 38.44 4.18
C SER A 223 -7.73 37.64 2.88
N GLU A 224 -6.61 37.09 2.39
CA GLU A 224 -6.55 36.25 1.19
C GLU A 224 -5.44 35.19 1.28
N ALA A 225 -5.72 33.97 0.80
CA ALA A 225 -4.75 32.89 0.74
C ALA A 225 -3.95 32.96 -0.58
N ARG A 226 -2.65 33.24 -0.49
CA ARG A 226 -1.71 33.16 -1.63
C ARG A 226 -1.10 31.78 -1.80
N THR A 227 -0.94 31.06 -0.70
CA THR A 227 -0.43 29.69 -0.71
C THR A 227 -1.49 28.79 -0.11
N VAL A 228 -1.89 27.75 -0.86
CA VAL A 228 -2.92 26.80 -0.45
C VAL A 228 -2.29 25.43 -0.36
N LEU A 229 -2.51 24.74 0.76
CA LEU A 229 -2.13 23.34 0.93
C LEU A 229 -3.37 22.48 0.67
N LEU A 230 -3.29 21.58 -0.31
CA LEU A 230 -4.37 20.65 -0.65
C LEU A 230 -3.93 19.21 -0.38
N THR A 231 -4.62 18.56 0.55
CA THR A 231 -4.47 17.12 0.81
C THR A 231 -5.48 16.33 -0.03
N GLY A 232 -5.10 15.15 -0.53
CA GLY A 232 -6.01 14.30 -1.30
C GLY A 232 -6.32 14.83 -2.70
N ALA A 233 -5.41 15.62 -3.29
CA ALA A 233 -5.56 16.23 -4.61
C ALA A 233 -5.78 15.22 -5.76
N ASN A 234 -5.36 13.97 -5.59
CA ASN A 234 -5.58 12.89 -6.55
C ASN A 234 -6.78 11.99 -6.21
N GLY A 235 -7.62 12.39 -5.25
CA GLY A 235 -8.84 11.69 -4.85
C GLY A 235 -10.07 12.12 -5.66
N TYR A 236 -11.23 11.49 -5.37
CA TYR A 236 -12.49 11.71 -6.10
C TYR A 236 -12.90 13.19 -6.16
N LEU A 237 -13.00 13.86 -5.02
CA LEU A 237 -13.31 15.28 -4.93
C LEU A 237 -12.07 16.15 -5.16
N GLY A 238 -10.92 15.72 -4.63
CA GLY A 238 -9.71 16.54 -4.59
C GLY A 238 -9.15 16.91 -5.97
N ARG A 239 -9.38 16.08 -7.01
CA ARG A 239 -8.98 16.44 -8.38
C ARG A 239 -9.69 17.68 -8.89
N PHE A 240 -10.97 17.84 -8.56
CA PHE A 240 -11.74 19.02 -8.98
C PHE A 240 -11.32 20.26 -8.19
N LEU A 241 -11.14 20.11 -6.87
CA LEU A 241 -10.62 21.18 -6.02
C LEU A 241 -9.21 21.62 -6.43
N CYS A 242 -8.37 20.69 -6.88
CA CYS A 242 -7.02 21.00 -7.36
C CYS A 242 -7.07 21.95 -8.56
N LEU A 243 -7.93 21.69 -9.54
CA LEU A 243 -8.07 22.55 -10.72
C LEU A 243 -8.63 23.93 -10.35
N GLU A 244 -9.68 23.96 -9.54
CA GLU A 244 -10.29 25.20 -9.07
C GLU A 244 -9.29 26.08 -8.31
N TRP A 245 -8.48 25.48 -7.42
CA TRP A 245 -7.46 26.22 -6.70
C TRP A 245 -6.26 26.61 -7.55
N LEU A 246 -5.90 25.83 -8.58
CA LEU A 246 -4.88 26.24 -9.55
C LEU A 246 -5.32 27.49 -10.30
N GLU A 247 -6.57 27.57 -10.76
CA GLU A 247 -7.11 28.77 -11.42
C GLU A 247 -7.10 29.98 -10.49
N ARG A 248 -7.68 29.83 -9.28
CA ARG A 248 -7.76 30.92 -8.29
C ARG A 248 -6.38 31.42 -7.83
N THR A 249 -5.41 30.53 -7.71
CA THR A 249 -4.05 30.91 -7.32
C THR A 249 -3.29 31.53 -8.50
N ALA A 250 -3.49 31.07 -9.73
CA ALA A 250 -2.87 31.63 -10.93
C ALA A 250 -3.25 33.09 -11.16
N GLU A 251 -4.53 33.44 -11.01
CA GLU A 251 -5.03 34.83 -11.10
C GLU A 251 -4.31 35.80 -10.15
N ARG A 252 -3.72 35.26 -9.08
CA ARG A 252 -3.16 36.02 -7.96
C ARG A 252 -1.65 35.86 -7.81
N GLY A 253 -1.00 35.13 -8.72
CA GLY A 253 0.42 34.77 -8.61
C GLY A 253 0.74 33.94 -7.35
N GLY A 254 -0.22 33.13 -6.91
CA GLY A 254 -0.14 32.26 -5.73
C GLY A 254 0.49 30.90 -6.01
N THR A 255 0.41 30.01 -5.03
CA THR A 255 0.96 28.65 -5.10
C THR A 255 0.00 27.64 -4.50
N LEU A 256 -0.27 26.56 -5.24
CA LEU A 256 -0.95 25.38 -4.71
C LEU A 256 0.07 24.29 -4.40
N VAL A 257 0.08 23.83 -3.14
CA VAL A 257 0.91 22.73 -2.67
C VAL A 257 0.03 21.50 -2.49
N CYS A 258 0.21 20.48 -3.34
CA CYS A 258 -0.55 19.23 -3.24
C CYS A 258 0.27 18.16 -2.52
N VAL A 259 -0.30 17.55 -1.48
CA VAL A 259 0.32 16.42 -0.78
C VAL A 259 -0.18 15.11 -1.40
N VAL A 260 0.74 14.42 -2.07
CA VAL A 260 0.46 13.14 -2.75
C VAL A 260 1.44 12.08 -2.27
N ARG A 261 0.91 10.90 -1.92
CA ARG A 261 1.73 9.75 -1.50
C ARG A 261 2.49 9.19 -2.70
N GLY A 262 3.82 9.12 -2.61
CA GLY A 262 4.70 8.53 -3.63
C GLY A 262 6.07 8.21 -3.03
N SER A 263 6.75 7.19 -3.57
CA SER A 263 8.10 6.79 -3.13
C SER A 263 9.19 7.76 -3.58
N SER A 264 8.88 8.62 -4.54
CA SER A 264 9.69 9.74 -5.01
C SER A 264 8.78 10.88 -5.45
N ALA A 265 9.35 12.05 -5.72
CA ALA A 265 8.58 13.17 -6.23
C ALA A 265 8.00 12.87 -7.63
N GLU A 266 8.73 12.15 -8.46
CA GLU A 266 8.30 11.70 -9.79
C GLU A 266 7.14 10.71 -9.67
N ALA A 267 7.22 9.76 -8.74
CA ALA A 267 6.13 8.82 -8.49
C ALA A 267 4.87 9.51 -7.94
N ALA A 268 5.03 10.48 -7.03
CA ALA A 268 3.93 11.29 -6.53
C ALA A 268 3.29 12.13 -7.65
N ARG A 269 4.12 12.71 -8.52
CA ARG A 269 3.68 13.48 -9.70
C ARG A 269 2.90 12.60 -10.68
N ALA A 270 3.44 11.43 -11.05
CA ALA A 270 2.76 10.50 -11.95
C ALA A 270 1.39 10.04 -11.42
N ARG A 271 1.27 9.85 -10.09
CA ARG A 271 -0.01 9.52 -9.44
C ARG A 271 -1.00 10.68 -9.45
N LEU A 272 -0.51 11.92 -9.37
CA LEU A 272 -1.34 13.11 -9.49
C LEU A 272 -1.82 13.27 -10.95
N ASP A 273 -0.93 13.13 -11.92
CA ASP A 273 -1.27 13.23 -13.35
C ASP A 273 -2.26 12.15 -13.78
N ALA A 274 -2.07 10.91 -13.35
CA ALA A 274 -2.99 9.82 -13.63
C ALA A 274 -4.42 10.07 -13.12
N ALA A 275 -4.61 10.93 -12.11
CA ALA A 275 -5.94 11.30 -11.62
C ALA A 275 -6.69 12.25 -12.58
N PHE A 276 -5.94 12.98 -13.41
CA PHE A 276 -6.45 13.88 -14.45
C PHE A 276 -6.57 13.18 -15.81
N ASP A 277 -5.71 12.21 -16.11
CA ASP A 277 -5.78 11.42 -17.36
C ASP A 277 -6.95 10.42 -17.39
N ARG A 278 -7.47 10.03 -16.22
CA ARG A 278 -8.63 9.11 -16.09
C ARG A 278 -9.99 9.81 -16.21
N GLY A 279 -10.04 11.10 -16.54
CA GLY A 279 -11.27 11.87 -16.72
C GLY A 279 -11.96 11.62 -18.06
N ASP A 280 -13.28 11.47 -18.01
CA ASP A 280 -14.17 11.03 -19.07
C ASP A 280 -14.11 11.80 -20.39
N ARG A 281 -14.39 11.06 -21.47
CA ARG A 281 -14.58 11.55 -22.85
C ARG A 281 -15.83 12.44 -23.03
N ASN A 282 -16.55 12.77 -21.96
CA ASN A 282 -17.76 13.57 -22.01
C ASN A 282 -17.59 14.88 -21.23
N SER A 283 -17.54 15.97 -22.01
CA SER A 283 -17.44 17.38 -21.64
C SER A 283 -16.15 17.79 -20.93
N TRP A 284 -15.50 18.85 -21.42
CA TRP A 284 -14.27 19.50 -20.92
C TRP A 284 -12.90 19.08 -21.50
N ASN A 285 -12.88 18.25 -22.56
CA ASN A 285 -11.65 17.89 -23.31
C ASN A 285 -11.12 19.00 -24.24
N ALA A 286 -10.75 20.17 -23.70
CA ALA A 286 -9.89 21.12 -24.41
C ALA A 286 -9.06 22.03 -23.48
N THR A 287 -9.49 22.28 -22.23
CA THR A 287 -8.85 23.30 -21.35
C THR A 287 -8.00 22.71 -20.22
N ALA A 288 -8.24 21.49 -19.75
CA ALA A 288 -7.51 20.94 -18.58
C ALA A 288 -6.07 20.47 -18.90
N SER A 289 -5.84 19.87 -20.06
CA SER A 289 -4.51 19.38 -20.48
C SER A 289 -3.50 20.52 -20.78
N PRO A 290 -3.90 21.65 -21.40
CA PRO A 290 -3.05 22.84 -21.49
C PRO A 290 -2.76 23.48 -20.12
N LEU A 291 -3.73 23.50 -19.20
CA LEU A 291 -3.54 24.12 -17.88
C LEU A 291 -2.49 23.37 -17.05
N ALA A 292 -2.56 22.03 -16.97
CA ALA A 292 -1.58 21.24 -16.22
C ALA A 292 -0.14 21.38 -16.75
N SER A 293 0.03 21.62 -18.05
CA SER A 293 1.34 21.85 -18.71
C SER A 293 1.83 23.31 -18.59
N THR A 294 0.97 24.26 -18.23
CA THR A 294 1.31 25.68 -18.01
C THR A 294 1.83 25.94 -16.59
N PHE A 295 1.57 25.04 -15.63
CA PHE A 295 2.03 25.17 -14.25
C PHE A 295 3.44 24.60 -14.04
N THR A 296 4.29 25.35 -13.33
CA THR A 296 5.60 24.88 -12.91
C THR A 296 5.47 24.00 -11.68
N TRP A 297 5.79 22.71 -11.83
CA TRP A 297 5.78 21.75 -10.74
C TRP A 297 7.16 21.68 -10.10
N SER A 298 7.23 21.96 -8.81
CA SER A 298 8.47 21.81 -8.03
C SER A 298 8.31 20.71 -7.00
N PRO A 299 9.23 19.74 -6.93
CA PRO A 299 9.25 18.77 -5.85
C PRO A 299 9.54 19.49 -4.52
N ALA A 300 8.68 19.30 -3.53
CA ALA A 300 9.01 19.71 -2.17
C ALA A 300 9.91 18.62 -1.57
N THR A 301 11.23 18.84 -1.59
CA THR A 301 12.15 18.06 -0.77
C THR A 301 12.01 18.53 0.68
N SER A 302 11.81 17.59 1.60
CA SER A 302 11.88 17.85 3.05
C SER A 302 13.33 18.14 3.44
N GLY A 303 13.85 19.29 3.01
CA GLY A 303 15.15 19.80 3.42
C GLY A 303 14.96 20.68 4.66
N ASN A 304 15.62 20.29 5.75
CA ASN A 304 15.77 21.11 6.95
C ASN A 304 16.43 22.44 6.53
N ARG A 305 15.64 23.51 6.39
CA ARG A 305 16.10 24.75 5.78
C ARG A 305 16.66 25.69 6.85
N ALA A 306 17.94 25.48 7.19
CA ALA A 306 18.75 26.51 7.79
C ALA A 306 19.44 27.35 6.69
N SER A 307 19.10 28.64 6.67
CA SER A 307 19.83 29.78 6.07
C SER A 307 19.79 30.00 4.54
N GLY A 308 19.71 31.29 4.18
CA GLY A 308 20.41 31.85 3.03
C GLY A 308 19.57 32.17 1.79
N SER A 309 19.13 33.43 1.66
CA SER A 309 18.59 33.98 0.42
C SER A 309 19.65 33.99 -0.70
N THR A 310 19.27 33.69 -1.94
CA THR A 310 19.82 34.37 -3.13
C THR A 310 18.96 34.06 -4.36
N ARG A 311 18.34 35.12 -4.91
CA ARG A 311 17.74 35.10 -6.25
C ARG A 311 18.85 34.96 -7.30
N ARG A 312 18.61 34.17 -8.36
CA ARG A 312 19.18 34.39 -9.69
C ARG A 312 18.12 34.20 -10.79
N PRO A 313 18.15 35.01 -11.87
CA PRO A 313 17.08 35.05 -12.88
C PRO A 313 17.40 34.25 -14.15
N GLY A 314 16.33 33.83 -14.86
CA GLY A 314 16.26 33.82 -16.33
C GLY A 314 16.68 32.55 -17.06
N SER A 315 15.69 31.83 -17.61
CA SER A 315 15.85 31.12 -18.88
C SER A 315 14.49 31.02 -19.59
N THR A 316 14.28 31.88 -20.58
CA THR A 316 13.18 31.91 -21.55
C THR A 316 13.53 31.07 -22.78
N TRP A 317 12.66 30.17 -23.23
CA TRP A 317 12.63 29.55 -24.59
C TRP A 317 11.22 28.99 -24.91
N PRO A 318 10.86 28.74 -26.18
CA PRO A 318 10.18 29.68 -27.07
C PRO A 318 8.72 29.26 -27.36
N THR A 319 7.91 30.23 -27.79
CA THR A 319 6.55 30.07 -28.33
C THR A 319 6.53 29.18 -29.58
N PRO A 320 5.51 28.31 -29.77
CA PRO A 320 5.25 27.73 -31.07
C PRO A 320 4.34 28.61 -31.92
N TRP A 321 4.61 28.49 -33.21
CA TRP A 321 4.12 29.19 -34.38
C TRP A 321 2.61 29.02 -34.66
N THR A 322 2.05 30.11 -35.23
CA THR A 322 0.85 30.26 -36.09
C THR A 322 -0.29 29.27 -35.98
#